data_AF-A0A951SVT6-F1
#
_entry.id   AF-A0A951SVT6-F1
#
_cell.length_a   1.000
_cell.length_b   1.000
_cell.length_c   1.000
_cell.angle_alpha   90.00
_cell.angle_beta   90.00
_cell.angle_gamma   90.00
#
_symmetry.space_group_name_H-M   'P 1'
#
loop_
_entity.id
_entity.type
_entity.pdbx_description
1 polymer ?
#
loop_
_entity_poly.entity_id
_entity_poly.type
_entity_poly.pdbx_seq_one_letter_code
_entity_poly.pdbx_strand_id
1 'polypeptide(L)'
;MKTTTNTNFNVFAIFALATFASFSLMSCGDKHSHDEASSPIYKIPATKFKADNDLQERMKKLNQIMINLHDEGADLSKGGADMEAVVNDIFKTCKLEPEPDKALHPILGNILEATKLLKNKKDAEAMEIIHRALAAYNDSFDPGIWEE
;
A
#
# COMPACT_ATOMS: atom_id res chain seq x y z
N MET A 1 26.56 13.70 47.28
CA MET A 1 27.70 12.82 47.58
C MET A 1 27.12 11.44 47.88
N LYS A 2 27.58 10.42 47.15
CA LYS A 2 27.16 9.01 47.25
C LYS A 2 27.65 8.40 48.56
N THR A 3 26.86 7.50 49.17
CA THR A 3 27.17 6.06 49.48
C THR A 3 26.03 5.45 50.33
N THR A 4 25.35 4.37 49.92
CA THR A 4 25.66 2.91 50.14
C THR A 4 25.43 2.52 51.62
N THR A 5 24.68 1.51 52.09
CA THR A 5 24.23 0.14 51.71
C THR A 5 23.14 -0.24 52.78
N ASN A 6 22.24 -1.23 52.70
CA ASN A 6 22.53 -2.67 52.80
C ASN A 6 21.26 -3.56 52.74
N THR A 7 21.41 -4.70 52.05
CA THR A 7 20.88 -6.08 52.25
C THR A 7 19.44 -6.35 52.71
N ASN A 8 18.76 -7.26 51.99
CA ASN A 8 18.58 -8.64 52.48
C ASN A 8 18.25 -9.63 51.35
N PHE A 9 18.98 -10.74 51.38
CA PHE A 9 18.79 -11.93 50.56
C PHE A 9 17.55 -12.68 50.99
N ASN A 10 16.83 -13.28 50.05
CA ASN A 10 16.04 -14.47 50.34
C ASN A 10 16.12 -15.47 49.19
N VAL A 11 16.82 -16.57 49.48
CA VAL A 11 16.95 -17.76 48.65
C VAL A 11 15.91 -18.75 49.15
N PHE A 12 14.96 -19.12 48.29
CA PHE A 12 14.25 -20.38 48.43
C PHE A 12 14.11 -21.03 47.06
N ALA A 13 14.89 -22.10 46.89
CA ALA A 13 14.78 -23.06 45.81
C ALA A 13 13.61 -24.00 46.07
N ILE A 14 12.76 -24.24 45.08
CA ILE A 14 12.01 -25.50 44.95
C ILE A 14 12.06 -25.93 43.48
N PHE A 15 12.69 -27.10 43.31
CA PHE A 15 12.67 -27.95 42.12
C PHE A 15 11.25 -28.48 41.88
N ALA A 16 10.73 -28.32 40.66
CA ALA A 16 9.64 -29.16 40.16
C ALA A 16 9.89 -29.47 38.68
N LEU A 17 10.43 -30.68 38.47
CA LEU A 17 10.57 -31.34 37.19
C LEU A 17 9.17 -31.82 36.75
N ALA A 18 8.63 -31.25 35.68
CA ALA A 18 7.49 -31.79 34.97
C ALA A 18 7.84 -31.92 33.49
N THR A 19 8.23 -33.13 33.11
CA THR A 19 8.29 -33.61 31.73
C THR A 19 6.88 -33.63 31.16
N PHE A 20 6.60 -32.77 30.17
CA PHE A 20 5.47 -32.98 29.26
C PHE A 20 5.98 -33.13 27.84
N ALA A 21 5.48 -34.20 27.23
CA ALA A 21 5.83 -34.71 25.93
C ALA A 21 5.78 -33.64 24.84
N SER A 22 6.77 -33.72 23.95
CA SER A 22 6.76 -33.06 22.64
C SER A 22 5.50 -33.45 21.87
N PHE A 23 4.55 -32.54 21.78
CA PHE A 23 3.51 -32.59 20.76
C PHE A 23 3.88 -31.55 19.71
N SER A 24 4.69 -31.97 18.74
CA SER A 24 4.89 -31.19 17.52
C SER A 24 3.58 -31.21 16.74
N LEU A 25 2.70 -30.25 17.02
CA LEU A 25 1.66 -29.88 16.08
C LEU A 25 2.38 -29.34 14.84
N MET A 26 2.35 -30.16 13.78
CA MET A 26 2.60 -29.73 12.42
C MET A 26 1.66 -28.55 12.15
N SER A 27 2.18 -27.34 12.27
CA SER A 27 1.52 -26.15 11.77
C SER A 27 1.53 -26.28 10.26
N CYS A 28 0.42 -26.75 9.68
CA CYS A 28 0.05 -26.35 8.34
C CYS A 28 -0.41 -24.89 8.44
N GLY A 29 0.56 -24.02 8.73
CA GLY A 29 0.43 -22.61 8.46
C GLY A 29 0.68 -22.49 6.98
N ASP A 30 -0.41 -22.38 6.23
CA ASP A 30 -0.40 -21.71 4.95
C ASP A 30 0.06 -20.27 5.21
N LYS A 31 1.38 -20.11 5.27
CA LYS A 31 2.04 -18.84 5.48
C LYS A 31 2.04 -18.15 4.12
N HIS A 32 0.90 -17.55 3.78
CA HIS A 32 0.87 -16.37 2.93
C HIS A 32 1.58 -15.22 3.67
N SER A 33 2.88 -15.38 3.86
CA SER A 33 3.78 -14.33 4.30
C SER A 33 3.98 -13.43 3.09
N HIS A 34 3.15 -12.39 2.99
CA HIS A 34 3.55 -11.22 2.25
C HIS A 34 4.72 -10.63 3.02
N ASP A 35 5.94 -11.04 2.67
CA ASP A 35 7.15 -10.31 3.05
C ASP A 35 6.85 -8.85 2.71
N GLU A 36 6.74 -8.01 3.74
CA GLU A 36 6.39 -6.59 3.63
C GLU A 36 7.50 -5.90 2.83
N ALA A 37 7.40 -5.95 1.49
CA ALA A 37 8.01 -4.94 0.65
C ALA A 37 7.49 -3.61 1.21
N SER A 38 8.40 -2.83 1.84
CA SER A 38 8.10 -1.58 2.53
C SER A 38 7.16 -0.76 1.67
N SER A 39 5.89 -0.85 2.02
CA SER A 39 4.81 -0.37 1.18
C SER A 39 4.82 1.15 1.20
N PRO A 40 4.56 1.84 0.07
CA PRO A 40 4.57 3.28 0.09
C PRO A 40 3.52 3.80 1.07
N ILE A 41 3.98 4.56 2.07
CA ILE A 41 3.11 5.14 3.10
C ILE A 41 2.55 6.45 2.55
N TYR A 42 1.27 6.43 2.20
CA TYR A 42 0.52 7.64 1.85
C TYR A 42 0.08 8.37 3.12
N LYS A 43 0.16 9.71 3.12
CA LYS A 43 -0.41 10.52 4.19
C LYS A 43 -1.87 10.80 3.88
N ILE A 44 -2.77 10.04 4.48
CA ILE A 44 -4.21 10.24 4.35
C ILE A 44 -4.62 11.51 5.13
N PRO A 45 -5.28 12.49 4.48
CA PRO A 45 -5.74 13.69 5.15
C PRO A 45 -6.89 13.40 6.12
N ALA A 46 -7.00 14.17 7.21
CA ALA A 46 -8.10 14.03 8.17
C ALA A 46 -9.47 14.39 7.56
N THR A 47 -9.48 15.28 6.57
CA THR A 47 -10.65 15.65 5.77
C THR A 47 -10.29 15.48 4.30
N LYS A 48 -11.15 14.80 3.54
CA LYS A 48 -10.93 14.59 2.10
C LYS A 48 -10.86 15.91 1.34
N PHE A 49 -9.97 15.96 0.36
CA PHE A 49 -9.86 17.09 -0.56
C PHE A 49 -10.92 17.00 -1.64
N LYS A 50 -11.40 18.15 -2.13
CA LYS A 50 -12.30 18.17 -3.27
C LYS A 50 -11.52 17.86 -4.56
N ALA A 51 -11.91 16.81 -5.27
CA ALA A 51 -11.45 16.57 -6.63
C ALA A 51 -12.24 17.47 -7.60
N ASP A 52 -11.54 18.11 -8.53
CA ASP A 52 -12.23 18.70 -9.68
C ASP A 52 -12.67 17.60 -10.67
N ASN A 53 -13.60 17.95 -11.56
CA ASN A 53 -14.20 16.99 -12.49
C ASN A 53 -13.15 16.35 -13.42
N ASP A 54 -12.13 17.11 -13.80
CA ASP A 54 -11.11 16.73 -14.78
C ASP A 54 -10.14 15.69 -14.18
N LEU A 55 -9.72 15.91 -12.93
CA LEU A 55 -9.01 14.94 -12.13
C LEU A 55 -9.86 13.69 -11.87
N GLN A 56 -11.12 13.86 -11.46
CA GLN A 56 -12.01 12.73 -11.18
C GLN A 56 -12.17 11.82 -12.40
N GLU A 57 -12.40 12.39 -13.58
CA GLU A 57 -12.55 11.63 -14.82
C GLU A 57 -11.31 10.79 -15.15
N ARG A 58 -10.12 11.39 -15.02
CA ARG A 58 -8.86 10.67 -15.28
C ARG A 58 -8.55 9.61 -14.24
N MET A 59 -8.86 9.86 -12.97
CA MET A 59 -8.70 8.85 -11.92
C MET A 59 -9.69 7.69 -12.08
N LYS A 60 -10.92 7.96 -12.53
CA LYS A 60 -11.87 6.91 -12.95
C LYS A 60 -11.34 6.11 -14.14
N LYS A 61 -10.72 6.78 -15.11
CA LYS A 61 -10.08 6.09 -16.25
C LYS A 61 -8.93 5.19 -15.80
N LEU A 62 -8.10 5.61 -14.84
CA LEU A 62 -7.06 4.74 -14.26
C LEU A 62 -7.67 3.51 -13.57
N ASN A 63 -8.74 3.70 -12.80
CA ASN A 63 -9.47 2.60 -12.18
C ASN A 63 -10.04 1.63 -13.23
N GLN A 64 -10.61 2.14 -14.33
CA GLN A 64 -11.12 1.30 -15.40
C GLN A 64 -10.01 0.49 -16.09
N ILE A 65 -8.83 1.08 -16.31
CA ILE A 65 -7.70 0.32 -16.86
C ILE A 65 -7.32 -0.79 -15.88
N MET A 66 -7.25 -0.49 -14.57
CA MET A 66 -6.95 -1.50 -13.55
C MET A 66 -7.98 -2.65 -13.53
N ILE A 67 -9.27 -2.35 -13.70
CA ILE A 67 -10.32 -3.37 -13.83
C ILE A 67 -10.05 -4.26 -15.04
N ASN A 68 -9.81 -3.66 -16.22
CA ASN A 68 -9.55 -4.41 -17.46
C ASN A 68 -8.26 -5.26 -17.39
N LEU A 69 -7.29 -4.89 -16.55
CA LEU A 69 -6.07 -5.68 -16.36
C LEU A 69 -6.31 -6.97 -15.56
N HIS A 70 -7.45 -7.12 -14.87
CA HIS A 70 -7.83 -8.38 -14.23
C HIS A 70 -8.47 -9.38 -15.19
N ASP A 71 -8.81 -8.98 -16.41
CA ASP A 71 -9.40 -9.87 -17.41
C ASP A 71 -8.40 -10.92 -17.89
N GLU A 72 -8.89 -12.14 -18.17
CA GLU A 72 -8.05 -13.21 -18.71
C GLU A 72 -7.48 -12.81 -20.09
N GLY A 73 -6.16 -12.93 -20.24
CA GLY A 73 -5.47 -12.57 -21.49
C GLY A 73 -5.23 -11.08 -21.70
N ALA A 74 -5.44 -10.23 -20.68
CA ALA A 74 -5.12 -8.81 -20.75
C ALA A 74 -3.64 -8.55 -21.12
N ASP A 75 -3.41 -7.60 -22.02
CA ASP A 75 -2.05 -7.13 -22.33
C ASP A 75 -1.60 -6.13 -21.25
N LEU A 76 -0.93 -6.66 -20.24
CA LEU A 76 -0.39 -5.88 -19.11
C LEU A 76 0.60 -4.79 -19.55
N SER A 77 1.37 -5.02 -20.61
CA SER A 77 2.32 -4.02 -21.11
C SER A 77 1.58 -2.84 -21.75
N LYS A 78 0.53 -3.13 -22.53
CA LYS A 78 -0.33 -2.10 -23.10
C LYS A 78 -1.08 -1.34 -21.99
N GLY A 79 -1.67 -2.04 -21.02
CA GLY A 79 -2.37 -1.41 -19.90
C GLY A 79 -1.46 -0.50 -19.08
N GLY A 80 -0.22 -0.91 -18.82
CA GLY A 80 0.78 -0.06 -18.19
C GLY A 80 1.10 1.21 -19.00
N ALA A 81 1.21 1.11 -20.34
CA ALA A 81 1.41 2.27 -21.20
C ALA A 81 0.20 3.22 -21.20
N ASP A 82 -1.03 2.68 -21.21
CA ASP A 82 -2.25 3.46 -21.13
C ASP A 82 -2.36 4.21 -19.78
N MET A 83 -2.01 3.56 -18.67
CA MET A 83 -1.93 4.19 -17.35
C MET A 83 -0.89 5.31 -17.32
N GLU A 84 0.31 5.06 -17.85
CA GLU A 84 1.39 6.05 -17.93
C GLU A 84 0.94 7.29 -18.72
N ALA A 85 0.22 7.11 -19.82
CA ALA A 85 -0.31 8.22 -20.60
C ALA A 85 -1.32 9.07 -19.78
N VAL A 86 -2.27 8.42 -19.09
CA VAL A 86 -3.26 9.12 -18.27
C VAL A 86 -2.61 9.88 -17.13
N VAL A 87 -1.65 9.27 -16.42
CA VAL A 87 -0.93 9.94 -15.32
C VAL A 87 -0.14 11.15 -15.84
N ASN A 88 0.55 11.02 -16.97
CA ASN A 88 1.27 12.15 -17.57
C ASN A 88 0.32 13.29 -17.99
N ASP A 89 -0.89 12.98 -18.43
CA ASP A 89 -1.89 14.00 -18.75
C ASP A 89 -2.44 14.70 -17.50
N ILE A 90 -2.59 13.99 -16.37
CA ILE A 90 -2.91 14.62 -15.08
C ILE A 90 -1.83 15.63 -14.71
N PHE A 91 -0.54 15.25 -14.78
CA PHE A 91 0.55 16.18 -14.43
C PHE A 91 0.59 17.44 -15.31
N LYS A 92 0.30 17.32 -16.60
CA LYS A 92 0.28 18.49 -17.52
C LYS A 92 -0.83 19.49 -17.21
N THR A 93 -1.93 19.00 -16.63
CA THR A 93 -3.17 19.77 -16.46
C THR A 93 -3.54 20.01 -15.00
N CYS A 94 -2.71 19.58 -14.05
CA CYS A 94 -2.97 19.71 -12.62
C CYS A 94 -3.10 21.19 -12.23
N LYS A 95 -4.25 21.53 -11.66
CA LYS A 95 -4.60 22.88 -11.16
C LYS A 95 -5.04 22.85 -9.70
N LEU A 96 -4.69 21.79 -8.98
CA LEU A 96 -5.01 21.65 -7.57
C LEU A 96 -4.26 22.69 -6.75
N GLU A 97 -4.86 23.07 -5.62
CA GLU A 97 -4.16 23.82 -4.59
C GLU A 97 -2.95 23.03 -4.04
N PRO A 98 -1.94 23.69 -3.42
CA PRO A 98 -0.70 23.02 -3.04
C PRO A 98 -0.83 21.83 -2.10
N GLU A 99 -1.76 21.87 -1.13
CA GLU A 99 -1.98 20.76 -0.18
C GLU A 99 -2.58 19.50 -0.84
N PRO A 100 -3.70 19.57 -1.61
CA PRO A 100 -4.20 18.42 -2.35
C PRO A 100 -3.21 17.93 -3.41
N ASP A 101 -2.50 18.83 -4.10
CA ASP A 101 -1.45 18.47 -5.06
C ASP A 101 -0.35 17.61 -4.42
N LYS A 102 0.13 18.02 -3.24
CA LYS A 102 1.12 17.29 -2.45
C LYS A 102 0.64 15.92 -1.99
N ALA A 103 -0.66 15.74 -1.77
CA ALA A 103 -1.26 14.44 -1.46
C ALA A 103 -1.38 13.56 -2.72
N LEU A 104 -1.72 14.15 -3.87
CA LEU A 104 -1.92 13.44 -5.13
C LEU A 104 -0.62 12.96 -5.77
N HIS A 105 0.43 13.79 -5.78
CA HIS A 105 1.65 13.51 -6.53
C HIS A 105 2.37 12.21 -6.15
N PRO A 106 2.52 11.85 -4.86
CA PRO A 106 3.08 10.55 -4.47
C PRO A 106 2.24 9.36 -4.95
N ILE A 107 0.91 9.50 -4.99
CA ILE A 107 -0.01 8.47 -5.49
C ILE A 107 0.24 8.21 -6.98
N LEU A 108 0.26 9.28 -7.78
CA LEU A 108 0.53 9.20 -9.22
C LEU A 108 1.95 8.68 -9.52
N GLY A 109 2.93 9.09 -8.71
CA GLY A 109 4.31 8.61 -8.82
C GLY A 109 4.42 7.09 -8.68
N ASN A 110 3.71 6.49 -7.73
CA ASN A 110 3.72 5.04 -7.54
C ASN A 110 3.01 4.30 -8.67
N ILE A 111 1.96 4.88 -9.27
CA ILE A 111 1.35 4.32 -10.48
C ILE A 111 2.38 4.29 -11.61
N LEU A 112 3.13 5.38 -11.84
CA LEU A 112 4.20 5.40 -12.86
C LEU A 112 5.35 4.44 -12.57
N GLU A 113 5.67 4.18 -11.31
CA GLU A 113 6.67 3.16 -10.95
C GLU A 113 6.13 1.76 -11.28
N ALA A 114 4.89 1.47 -10.93
CA ALA A 114 4.24 0.21 -11.24
C ALA A 114 4.12 -0.05 -12.74
N THR A 115 3.90 0.97 -13.59
CA THR A 115 3.88 0.76 -15.05
C THR A 115 5.23 0.27 -15.58
N LYS A 116 6.35 0.62 -14.94
CA LYS A 116 7.68 0.08 -15.27
C LYS A 116 7.83 -1.37 -14.82
N LEU A 117 7.21 -1.73 -13.69
CA LEU A 117 7.18 -3.12 -13.21
C LEU A 117 6.39 -4.03 -14.17
N LEU A 118 5.25 -3.56 -14.71
CA LEU A 118 4.51 -4.26 -15.76
C LEU A 118 5.36 -4.50 -17.02
N LYS A 119 6.15 -3.50 -17.45
CA LYS A 119 7.11 -3.66 -18.57
C LYS A 119 8.17 -4.72 -18.29
N ASN A 120 8.56 -4.87 -17.02
CA ASN A 120 9.56 -5.83 -16.55
C ASN A 120 8.96 -7.19 -16.13
N LYS A 121 7.70 -7.46 -16.44
CA LYS A 121 6.99 -8.72 -16.10
C LYS A 121 6.91 -9.00 -14.60
N LYS A 122 6.91 -7.95 -13.78
CA LYS A 122 6.71 -8.01 -12.33
C LYS A 122 5.25 -7.70 -11.99
N ASP A 123 4.36 -8.52 -12.53
CA ASP A 123 2.95 -8.17 -12.66
C ASP A 123 2.23 -8.11 -11.31
N ALA A 124 2.42 -9.10 -10.45
CA ALA A 124 1.78 -9.12 -9.12
C ALA A 124 2.17 -7.91 -8.25
N GLU A 125 3.46 -7.59 -8.21
CA GLU A 125 3.99 -6.43 -7.48
C GLU A 125 3.42 -5.12 -8.03
N ALA A 126 3.36 -4.98 -9.36
CA ALA A 126 2.81 -3.81 -10.01
C ALA A 126 1.32 -3.62 -9.70
N MET A 127 0.52 -4.69 -9.82
CA MET A 127 -0.92 -4.65 -9.57
C MET A 127 -1.23 -4.29 -8.12
N GLU A 128 -0.46 -4.80 -7.16
CA GLU A 128 -0.59 -4.44 -5.74
C GLU A 128 -0.28 -2.96 -5.48
N ILE A 129 0.78 -2.42 -6.11
CA ILE A 129 1.12 -1.00 -5.99
C ILE A 129 0.03 -0.12 -6.60
N ILE A 130 -0.46 -0.46 -7.79
CA ILE A 130 -1.53 0.30 -8.47
C ILE A 130 -2.81 0.29 -7.62
N HIS A 131 -3.22 -0.88 -7.12
CA HIS A 131 -4.40 -1.00 -6.27
C HIS A 131 -4.29 -0.06 -5.06
N ARG A 132 -3.17 -0.13 -4.32
CA ARG A 132 -2.97 0.68 -3.12
C ARG A 132 -2.92 2.17 -3.42
N ALA A 133 -2.33 2.56 -4.55
CA ALA A 133 -2.33 3.95 -5.00
C ALA A 133 -3.76 4.45 -5.27
N LEU A 134 -4.58 3.66 -5.99
CA LEU A 134 -5.97 4.01 -6.26
C LEU A 134 -6.82 4.07 -4.98
N ALA A 135 -6.61 3.14 -4.04
CA ALA A 135 -7.25 3.18 -2.72
C ALA A 135 -6.86 4.44 -1.94
N ALA A 136 -5.57 4.80 -1.90
CA ALA A 136 -5.10 6.01 -1.23
C ALA A 136 -5.68 7.29 -1.84
N TYR A 137 -5.90 7.32 -3.16
CA TYR A 137 -6.64 8.43 -3.78
C TYR A 137 -8.08 8.48 -3.28
N ASN A 138 -8.77 7.35 -3.27
CA ASN A 138 -10.16 7.28 -2.83
C ASN A 138 -10.33 7.72 -1.36
N ASP A 139 -9.35 7.43 -0.52
CA ASP A 139 -9.32 7.85 0.88
C ASP A 139 -8.96 9.34 1.07
N SER A 140 -8.23 9.93 0.10
CA SER A 140 -7.76 11.31 0.18
C SER A 140 -8.67 12.32 -0.52
N PHE A 141 -9.48 11.90 -1.49
CA PHE A 141 -10.26 12.79 -2.36
C PHE A 141 -11.77 12.46 -2.37
N ASP A 142 -12.58 13.49 -2.55
CA ASP A 142 -14.04 13.46 -2.67
C ASP A 142 -14.51 14.33 -3.86
N PRO A 143 -15.35 13.82 -4.79
CA PRO A 143 -15.76 12.43 -4.90
C PRO A 143 -14.59 11.49 -5.14
N GLY A 144 -14.66 10.31 -4.54
CA GLY A 144 -13.74 9.22 -4.80
C GLY A 144 -13.89 8.64 -6.21
N ILE A 145 -13.17 7.55 -6.47
CA ILE A 145 -13.29 6.76 -7.69
C ILE A 145 -14.10 5.48 -7.49
N TRP A 146 -14.34 5.08 -6.24
CA TRP A 146 -15.09 3.88 -5.89
C TRP A 146 -16.51 4.28 -5.51
N GLU A 147 -17.38 4.45 -6.49
CA GLU A 147 -18.83 4.45 -6.28
C GLU A 147 -19.50 3.79 -7.49
N GLU A 148 -20.64 3.16 -7.18
CA GLU A 148 -21.36 2.03 -7.80
C GLU A 148 -21.78 2.15 -9.27
#